data_AF-A0A419DFG2-F1
#
_entry.id   AF-A0A419DFG2-F1
#
_cell.length_a   1.000
_cell.length_b   1.000
_cell.length_c   1.000
_cell.angle_alpha   90.00
_cell.angle_beta   90.00
_cell.angle_gamma   90.00
#
_symmetry.space_group_name_H-M   'P 1'
#
loop_
_entity.id
_entity.type
_entity.pdbx_description
1 polymer ?
#
loop_
_entity_poly.entity_id
_entity_poly.type
_entity_poly.pdbx_seq_one_letter_code
_entity_poly.pdbx_strand_id
1 'polypeptide(L)'
;MQIESIERSVLEQCCHIAPGRDPFWDMAEENLMKSVSHYINRQMPEEQRNITGVHSLLSEKSWETKLDAFFTSVDGSCEAKLAYESYKNTNQSIKNGIIAGVIRWIQKNLPNTE
;
A
#
# COMPACT_ATOMS: atom_id res chain seq x y z
N MET A 1 -14.97 -13.93 5.30
CA MET A 1 -13.72 -14.55 4.81
C MET A 1 -13.29 -13.94 3.45
N GLN A 2 -13.33 -12.61 3.30
CA GLN A 2 -12.99 -11.91 2.05
C GLN A 2 -11.83 -10.90 2.21
N ILE A 3 -11.45 -10.57 3.46
CA ILE A 3 -10.41 -9.56 3.76
C ILE A 3 -9.03 -10.01 3.27
N GLU A 4 -8.71 -11.31 3.36
CA GLU A 4 -7.41 -11.84 2.92
C GLU A 4 -7.23 -11.85 1.40
N SER A 5 -8.32 -11.84 0.60
CA SER A 5 -8.23 -12.09 -0.84
C SER A 5 -7.61 -10.92 -1.61
N ILE A 6 -7.85 -9.69 -1.17
CA ILE A 6 -7.32 -8.49 -1.83
C ILE A 6 -5.91 -8.20 -1.34
N GLU A 7 -5.67 -8.33 -0.03
CA GLU A 7 -4.32 -8.23 0.54
C GLU A 7 -3.39 -9.24 -0.17
N ARG A 8 -3.78 -10.52 -0.29
CA ARG A 8 -2.98 -11.50 -1.04
C ARG A 8 -2.84 -11.16 -2.52
N SER A 9 -3.93 -10.82 -3.22
CA SER A 9 -3.85 -10.54 -4.67
C SER A 9 -2.94 -9.34 -4.99
N VAL A 10 -2.95 -8.32 -4.13
CA VAL A 10 -2.08 -7.14 -4.29
C VAL A 10 -0.63 -7.52 -4.00
N LEU A 11 -0.38 -8.28 -2.92
CA LEU A 11 0.98 -8.61 -2.47
C LEU A 11 1.66 -9.68 -3.33
N GLU A 12 0.92 -10.69 -3.80
CA GLU A 12 1.43 -11.72 -4.71
C GLU A 12 1.91 -11.12 -6.04
N GLN A 13 1.29 -10.03 -6.49
CA GLN A 13 1.68 -9.31 -7.70
C GLN A 13 2.86 -8.34 -7.47
N CYS A 14 3.08 -7.85 -6.24
CA CYS A 14 4.28 -7.11 -5.86
C CYS A 14 5.53 -8.01 -5.76
N CYS A 15 5.34 -9.29 -5.43
CA CYS A 15 6.41 -10.29 -5.20
C CYS A 15 7.21 -10.71 -6.46
N HIS A 16 6.81 -10.29 -7.67
CA HIS A 16 7.56 -10.62 -8.90
C HIS A 16 8.72 -9.63 -9.12
N ILE A 17 9.73 -9.78 -8.27
CA ILE A 17 10.98 -9.04 -8.24
C ILE A 17 11.78 -9.32 -9.51
N ALA A 18 12.14 -8.26 -10.24
CA ALA A 18 13.15 -8.33 -11.27
C ALA A 18 14.52 -8.63 -10.60
N PRO A 19 15.29 -9.63 -11.04
CA PRO A 19 16.59 -9.93 -10.45
C PRO A 19 17.50 -8.68 -10.48
N GLY A 20 17.98 -8.26 -9.30
CA GLY A 20 18.87 -7.09 -9.15
C GLY A 20 18.26 -5.85 -8.53
N ARG A 21 17.01 -5.90 -8.04
CA ARG A 21 16.42 -4.80 -7.25
C ARG A 21 16.88 -4.85 -5.79
N ASP A 22 17.07 -3.68 -5.19
CA ASP A 22 17.49 -3.55 -3.79
C ASP A 22 16.36 -4.04 -2.85
N PRO A 23 16.62 -5.03 -1.96
CA PRO A 23 15.62 -5.58 -1.06
C PRO A 23 14.93 -4.54 -0.17
N PHE A 24 15.62 -3.44 0.15
CA PHE A 24 15.03 -2.35 0.91
C PHE A 24 13.82 -1.75 0.20
N TRP A 25 13.95 -1.44 -1.11
CA TRP A 25 12.85 -0.81 -1.86
C TRP A 25 11.68 -1.77 -2.05
N ASP A 26 11.95 -3.05 -2.29
CA ASP A 26 10.89 -4.07 -2.41
C ASP A 26 10.07 -4.19 -1.12
N MET A 27 10.75 -4.37 0.02
CA MET A 27 10.07 -4.47 1.32
C MET A 27 9.35 -3.17 1.69
N ALA A 28 9.93 -2.01 1.38
CA ALA A 28 9.33 -0.72 1.72
C ALA A 28 8.05 -0.44 0.91
N GLU A 29 8.05 -0.78 -0.38
CA GLU A 29 6.87 -0.70 -1.24
C GLU A 29 5.80 -1.71 -0.85
N GLU A 30 6.19 -2.94 -0.55
CA GLU A 30 5.29 -3.98 -0.05
C GLU A 30 4.63 -3.52 1.26
N ASN A 31 5.39 -2.97 2.20
CA ASN A 31 4.86 -2.46 3.47
C ASN A 31 3.84 -1.34 3.27
N LEU A 32 4.11 -0.39 2.37
CA LEU A 32 3.14 0.65 2.05
C LEU A 32 1.87 0.05 1.45
N MET A 33 1.98 -0.88 0.50
CA MET A 33 0.84 -1.56 -0.11
C MET A 33 0.02 -2.35 0.91
N LYS A 34 0.65 -3.14 1.79
CA LYS A 34 -0.01 -3.86 2.90
C LYS A 34 -0.87 -2.91 3.72
N SER A 35 -0.26 -1.80 4.14
CA SER A 35 -0.90 -0.80 5.01
C SER A 35 -2.10 -0.14 4.34
N VAL A 36 -1.94 0.27 3.08
CA VAL A 36 -3.00 0.93 2.30
C VAL A 36 -4.13 -0.04 1.96
N SER A 37 -3.82 -1.24 1.50
CA SER A 37 -4.82 -2.28 1.22
C SER A 37 -5.64 -2.61 2.46
N HIS A 38 -5.00 -2.68 3.62
CA HIS A 38 -5.67 -2.90 4.89
C HIS A 38 -6.64 -1.78 5.27
N TYR A 39 -6.23 -0.52 5.06
CA TYR A 39 -7.08 0.65 5.25
C TYR A 39 -8.30 0.59 4.34
N ILE A 40 -8.08 0.37 3.03
CA ILE A 40 -9.14 0.33 2.02
C ILE A 40 -10.14 -0.78 2.31
N ASN A 41 -9.66 -1.98 2.65
CA ASN A 41 -10.52 -3.12 2.95
C ASN A 41 -11.48 -2.88 4.12
N ARG A 42 -11.10 -1.99 5.05
CA ARG A 42 -11.90 -1.71 6.26
C ARG A 42 -12.73 -0.42 6.16
N GLN A 43 -12.22 0.59 5.46
CA GLN A 43 -12.82 1.92 5.46
C GLN A 43 -13.57 2.22 4.17
N MET A 44 -13.26 1.55 3.06
CA MET A 44 -13.83 1.85 1.75
C MET A 44 -14.97 0.87 1.37
N PRO A 45 -15.94 1.32 0.55
CA PRO A 45 -16.95 0.46 -0.07
C PRO A 45 -16.32 -0.66 -0.90
N GLU A 46 -17.01 -1.79 -1.06
CA GLU A 46 -16.51 -2.99 -1.75
C GLU A 46 -16.01 -2.70 -3.18
N GLU A 47 -16.66 -1.77 -3.88
CA GLU A 47 -16.33 -1.37 -5.24
C GLU A 47 -14.96 -0.70 -5.35
N GLN A 48 -14.43 -0.18 -4.23
CA GLN A 48 -13.14 0.51 -4.15
C GLN A 48 -12.06 -0.36 -3.51
N ARG A 49 -12.37 -1.61 -3.11
CA ARG A 49 -11.41 -2.54 -2.51
C ARG A 49 -10.57 -3.25 -3.57
N ASN A 50 -9.84 -2.48 -4.35
CA ASN A 50 -9.01 -2.95 -5.44
C ASN A 50 -7.82 -2.01 -5.68
N ILE A 51 -6.96 -2.36 -6.64
CA ILE A 51 -5.78 -1.59 -7.03
C ILE A 51 -6.11 -0.16 -7.48
N THR A 52 -7.28 0.08 -8.07
CA THR A 52 -7.76 1.42 -8.42
C THR A 52 -8.03 2.24 -7.16
N GLY A 53 -8.63 1.64 -6.13
CA GLY A 53 -8.81 2.29 -4.84
C GLY A 53 -7.48 2.66 -4.17
N VAL A 54 -6.46 1.80 -4.28
CA VAL A 54 -5.09 2.10 -3.79
C VAL A 54 -4.54 3.33 -4.50
N HIS A 55 -4.64 3.37 -5.83
CA HIS A 55 -4.22 4.52 -6.64
C HIS A 55 -4.96 5.81 -6.25
N SER A 56 -6.29 5.72 -6.14
CA SER A 56 -7.14 6.85 -5.77
C SER A 56 -6.74 7.40 -4.40
N LEU A 57 -6.56 6.55 -3.39
CA LEU A 57 -6.16 6.97 -2.07
C LEU A 57 -4.79 7.67 -2.09
N LEU A 58 -3.77 7.06 -2.71
CA LEU A 58 -2.42 7.62 -2.76
C LEU A 58 -2.33 8.94 -3.55
N SER A 59 -3.31 9.22 -4.41
CA SER A 59 -3.43 10.48 -5.16
C SER A 59 -4.01 11.62 -4.31
N GLU A 60 -4.64 11.33 -3.18
CA GLU A 60 -5.24 12.34 -2.32
C GLU A 60 -4.21 13.08 -1.48
N LYS A 61 -4.24 14.41 -1.41
CA LYS A 61 -3.30 15.18 -0.55
C LYS A 61 -3.34 14.81 0.94
N SER A 62 -4.44 14.22 1.42
CA SER A 62 -4.67 13.91 2.83
C SER A 62 -4.45 12.44 3.20
N TRP A 63 -3.96 11.62 2.26
CA TRP A 63 -3.91 10.17 2.43
C TRP A 63 -3.10 9.74 3.66
N GLU A 64 -1.94 10.37 3.90
CA GLU A 64 -1.10 10.06 5.07
C GLU A 64 -1.85 10.36 6.38
N THR A 65 -2.54 11.51 6.48
CA THR A 65 -3.34 11.87 7.65
C THR A 65 -4.49 10.88 7.89
N LYS A 66 -5.11 10.36 6.83
CA LYS A 66 -6.16 9.34 6.94
C LYS A 66 -5.61 8.02 7.51
N LEU A 67 -4.44 7.58 7.03
CA LEU A 67 -3.78 6.37 7.54
C LEU A 67 -3.31 6.56 8.98
N ASP A 68 -2.75 7.72 9.32
CA ASP A 68 -2.35 8.06 10.69
C ASP A 68 -3.52 7.94 11.68
N ALA A 69 -4.67 8.54 11.35
CA ALA A 69 -5.86 8.48 12.18
C ALA A 69 -6.39 7.05 12.32
N PHE A 70 -6.40 6.29 11.22
CA PHE A 70 -6.85 4.90 11.22
C PHE A 70 -5.94 3.99 12.04
N PHE A 71 -4.63 4.02 11.83
CA PHE A 71 -3.69 3.15 12.55
C PHE A 71 -3.50 3.51 14.02
N THR A 72 -3.96 4.69 14.45
CA THR A 72 -4.02 5.04 15.88
C THR A 72 -5.01 4.13 16.64
N SER A 73 -6.10 3.69 16.01
CA SER A 73 -7.11 2.82 16.64
C SER A 73 -6.90 1.31 16.39
N VAL A 74 -5.99 0.95 15.48
CA VAL A 74 -5.63 -0.44 15.17
C VAL A 74 -4.65 -0.99 16.21
N ASP A 75 -4.83 -2.25 16.59
CA ASP A 75 -3.94 -2.98 17.50
C ASP A 75 -2.48 -2.96 17.00
N GLY A 76 -1.52 -2.70 17.91
CA GLY A 76 -0.09 -2.64 17.62
C GLY A 76 0.52 -3.94 17.10
N SER A 77 -0.10 -5.08 17.37
CA SER A 77 0.33 -6.40 16.88
C SER A 77 -0.10 -6.69 15.43
N CYS A 78 -0.92 -5.83 14.83
CA CYS A 78 -1.37 -6.02 13.46
C CYS A 78 -0.23 -5.77 12.45
N GLU A 79 0.03 -6.75 11.57
CA GLU A 79 1.08 -6.67 10.55
C GLU A 79 0.96 -5.40 9.68
N ALA A 80 -0.25 -5.03 9.27
CA ALA A 80 -0.49 -3.83 8.48
C ALA A 80 -0.11 -2.53 9.23
N LYS A 81 -0.25 -2.51 10.56
CA LYS A 81 0.18 -1.36 11.37
C LYS A 81 1.69 -1.28 11.46
N LEU A 82 2.35 -2.41 11.70
CA LEU A 82 3.82 -2.48 11.73
C LEU A 82 4.42 -2.05 10.38
N ALA A 83 3.80 -2.47 9.28
CA ALA A 83 4.16 -2.05 7.94
C ALA A 83 4.02 -0.53 7.76
N TYR A 84 2.93 0.06 8.25
CA TYR A 84 2.71 1.51 8.17
C TYR A 84 3.70 2.30 9.02
N GLU A 85 3.98 1.84 10.24
CA GLU A 85 4.97 2.45 11.13
C GLU A 85 6.37 2.43 10.52
N SER A 86 6.75 1.31 9.87
CA SER A 86 7.99 1.22 9.12
C SER A 86 8.08 2.27 8.02
N TYR A 87 7.01 2.49 7.25
CA TYR A 87 6.94 3.56 6.25
C TYR A 87 6.99 4.95 6.90
N LYS A 88 6.18 5.18 7.94
CA LYS A 88 6.01 6.48 8.61
C LYS A 88 7.32 7.01 9.20
N ASN A 89 8.15 6.13 9.74
CA ASN A 89 9.42 6.46 10.38
C ASN A 89 10.56 6.76 9.39
N THR A 90 10.34 6.62 8.08
CA THR A 90 11.33 7.02 7.07
C THR A 90 11.33 8.53 6.83
N ASN A 91 12.45 9.05 6.32
CA ASN A 91 12.52 10.46 5.93
C ASN A 91 11.70 10.73 4.64
N GLN A 92 11.36 11.99 4.39
CA GLN A 92 10.50 12.37 3.26
C GLN A 92 11.06 11.97 1.88
N SER A 93 12.39 11.98 1.70
CA SER A 93 13.01 11.60 0.43
C SER A 93 12.79 10.11 0.14
N ILE A 94 12.95 9.26 1.16
CA ILE A 94 12.66 7.82 1.07
C ILE A 94 11.17 7.60 0.84
N LYS A 95 10.29 8.28 1.58
CA LYS A 95 8.83 8.18 1.39
C LYS A 95 8.42 8.46 -0.06
N ASN A 96 8.92 9.56 -0.62
CA ASN A 96 8.63 9.92 -2.01
C ASN A 96 9.12 8.84 -3.00
N GLY A 97 10.27 8.21 -2.73
CA GLY A 97 10.77 7.09 -3.52
C GLY A 97 9.85 5.87 -3.45
N ILE A 98 9.41 5.48 -2.25
CA ILE A 98 8.49 4.37 -2.02
C ILE A 98 7.16 4.62 -2.76
N ILE A 99 6.56 5.80 -2.58
CA ILE A 99 5.31 6.18 -3.24
C ILE A 99 5.46 6.12 -4.76
N ALA A 100 6.56 6.66 -5.31
CA ALA A 100 6.81 6.63 -6.74
C ALA A 100 6.96 5.20 -7.28
N GLY A 101 7.61 4.32 -6.52
CA GLY A 101 7.72 2.90 -6.85
C GLY A 101 6.36 2.19 -6.87
N VAL A 102 5.55 2.41 -5.83
CA VAL A 102 4.19 1.89 -5.75
C VAL A 102 3.31 2.39 -6.90
N ILE A 103 3.30 3.70 -7.19
CA ILE A 103 2.52 4.27 -8.29
C ILE A 103 2.95 3.66 -9.63
N ARG A 104 4.26 3.48 -9.87
CA ARG A 104 4.76 2.84 -11.09
C ARG A 104 4.30 1.39 -11.20
N TRP A 105 4.32 0.65 -10.09
CA TRP A 105 3.82 -0.72 -10.04
C TRP A 105 2.32 -0.75 -10.35
N ILE A 106 1.54 0.15 -9.76
CA ILE A 106 0.10 0.28 -10.00
C ILE A 106 -0.16 0.56 -11.49
N GLN A 107 0.53 1.52 -12.09
CA GLN A 107 0.37 1.87 -13.51
C GLN A 107 0.71 0.72 -14.45
N LYS A 108 1.68 -0.13 -14.08
CA LYS A 108 2.03 -1.33 -14.86
C LYS A 108 0.95 -2.41 -14.79
N ASN A 109 0.24 -2.51 -13.68
CA ASN A 109 -0.72 -3.60 -13.40
C ASN A 109 -2.19 -3.18 -13.52
N LEU A 110 -2.48 -1.89 -13.64
CA LEU A 110 -3.79 -1.40 -14.08
C LEU A 110 -3.94 -1.70 -15.58
N PRO A 111 -4.98 -2.42 -16.02
CA PRO A 111 -5.27 -2.51 -17.43
C PRO A 111 -5.50 -1.11 -17.97
N ASN A 112 -4.87 -0.75 -19.09
CA ASN A 112 -5.20 0.47 -19.81
C ASN A 112 -6.71 0.48 -20.04
N THR A 113 -7.44 1.33 -19.31
CA THR A 113 -8.78 1.72 -19.72
C THR A 113 -8.60 2.64 -20.92
N GLU A 114 -8.48 2.02 -22.10
CA GLU A 114 -8.85 2.66 -23.37
C GLU A 114 -10.37 2.86 -23.42
#